data_AF-A0A1D3L3L7-F1
#
_entry.id   AF-A0A1D3L3L7-F1
#
_cell.length_a   1.000
_cell.length_b   1.000
_cell.length_c   1.000
_cell.angle_alpha   90.00
_cell.angle_beta   90.00
_cell.angle_gamma   90.00
#
_symmetry.space_group_name_H-M   'P 1'
#
loop_
_entity.id
_entity.type
_entity.pdbx_description
1 polymer ?
#
loop_
_entity_poly.entity_id
_entity_poly.type
_entity_poly.pdbx_seq_one_letter_code
_entity_poly.pdbx_strand_id
1 'polypeptide(L)'
;METKNKHSILKIPLLLLVGVVLFSFGVSAVSAAGTSNNSTIYVSTQGNDTWDGLNATYNGTSGPKKTITNATGTVVANGTVHVAQGTYNETGIIITKNMTIIGETQDNTIINGKQTGTPIFNILTGINVTLINLTLKNSTSINYGGAIVNYGTLIINNCTFYNNTATEGGAICNYFDSNLTVNNSKFTDNIGNVDSGAIVSVGTLTVTNSTFTGNSAPIGGAITTNTILIVTNSAFYNNTAQYGGAILEYGNLTVTNSTFMGNTATINGGAIGHYGVDSTVVLHFNRIVANSPNTSQIHSEYIVMDATLNWWGSNLDPSVYVSKGTGGIVNVTSWLVLNITADPTSILNGVNSTVTVDLLHDNTGTYHDPVNGHVPDGIPVTFTSTNGNLSTTSTTLINGQATILLTANRAGASNINATVDNQTVTQLLTVNPASYLYLNTTSSKSNPTAGETFMLTYKLSNNGPDNATNVTMSFQIPSGLEFVNASVDNGTWTYNPVNRTITWNLTNVAVGDPYLYLTVRALGTGSYTITPTITSETFNQNNDPLTPFSISVQAQNNSNGNTVNAASTTKTVPMQKTGMPIAGLMLAILAVLGGIFTPRKK
;
A
#
# COMPACT_ATOMS: atom_id res chain seq x y z
N MET A 1 -2.12 -51.88 28.81
CA MET A 1 -3.54 -51.46 28.90
C MET A 1 -3.52 -49.95 29.08
N GLU A 2 -3.29 -49.18 28.02
CA GLU A 2 -4.36 -48.63 27.17
C GLU A 2 -5.59 -48.20 27.95
N THR A 3 -5.76 -46.89 28.13
CA THR A 3 -7.02 -46.16 27.91
C THR A 3 -6.67 -44.70 27.63
N LYS A 4 -6.75 -44.34 26.34
CA LYS A 4 -6.86 -42.97 25.84
C LYS A 4 -8.11 -42.32 26.43
N ASN A 5 -7.98 -41.16 27.06
CA ASN A 5 -9.07 -40.19 27.15
C ASN A 5 -8.66 -38.91 26.44
N LYS A 6 -9.09 -38.80 25.18
CA LYS A 6 -9.10 -37.56 24.41
C LYS A 6 -10.13 -36.62 25.07
N HIS A 7 -9.66 -35.58 25.75
CA HIS A 7 -10.51 -34.41 25.95
C HIS A 7 -10.58 -33.63 24.64
N SER A 8 -11.72 -33.72 23.97
CA SER A 8 -12.05 -32.83 22.85
C SER A 8 -12.16 -31.40 23.40
N ILE A 9 -11.22 -30.57 23.00
CA ILE A 9 -11.32 -29.11 23.11
C ILE A 9 -12.47 -28.72 22.17
N LEU A 10 -13.62 -28.37 22.73
CA LEU A 10 -14.69 -27.71 22.00
C LEU A 10 -14.18 -26.29 21.68
N LYS A 11 -13.50 -26.16 20.54
CA LYS A 11 -13.18 -24.86 19.93
C LYS A 11 -14.50 -24.25 19.50
N ILE A 12 -15.11 -23.44 20.36
CA ILE A 12 -16.18 -22.53 19.97
C ILE A 12 -15.52 -21.46 19.10
N PRO A 13 -15.82 -21.35 17.80
CA PRO A 13 -15.36 -20.22 17.03
C PRO A 13 -16.06 -18.98 17.59
N LEU A 14 -15.26 -18.02 18.05
CA LEU A 14 -15.69 -16.66 18.35
C LEU A 14 -16.28 -16.10 17.05
N LEU A 15 -17.62 -16.16 16.93
CA LEU A 15 -18.33 -15.56 15.82
C LEU A 15 -18.18 -14.05 15.96
N LEU A 16 -17.22 -13.50 15.22
CA LEU A 16 -17.00 -12.08 15.04
C LEU A 16 -18.33 -11.49 14.54
N LEU A 17 -19.05 -10.77 15.40
CA LEU A 17 -20.23 -9.98 15.03
C LEU A 17 -19.75 -8.71 14.32
N VAL A 18 -19.04 -8.86 13.20
CA VAL A 18 -18.82 -7.77 12.25
C VAL A 18 -19.95 -7.86 11.23
N GLY A 19 -21.13 -7.42 11.68
CA GLY A 19 -22.17 -7.00 10.77
C GLY A 19 -21.71 -5.72 10.10
N VAL A 20 -20.90 -5.82 9.04
CA VAL A 20 -20.73 -4.71 8.10
C VAL A 20 -22.11 -4.47 7.51
N VAL A 21 -22.82 -3.47 8.04
CA VAL A 21 -23.98 -2.89 7.37
C VAL A 21 -23.42 -2.10 6.20
N LEU A 22 -23.05 -2.83 5.14
CA LEU A 22 -22.90 -2.28 3.80
C LEU A 22 -24.31 -1.90 3.34
N PHE A 23 -24.75 -0.70 3.70
CA PHE A 23 -25.70 0.02 2.86
C PHE A 23 -24.96 0.35 1.56
N SER A 24 -24.90 -0.65 0.68
CA SER A 24 -24.80 -0.38 -0.74
C SER A 24 -25.93 0.60 -1.08
N PHE A 25 -25.61 1.66 -1.81
CA PHE A 25 -26.60 2.54 -2.43
C PHE A 25 -27.36 1.74 -3.49
N GLY A 26 -28.22 0.83 -3.05
CA GLY A 26 -29.38 0.45 -3.80
C GLY A 26 -30.34 1.62 -3.69
N VAL A 27 -30.40 2.45 -4.74
CA VAL A 27 -31.63 3.15 -5.08
C VAL A 27 -32.64 2.04 -5.36
N SER A 28 -33.21 1.46 -4.31
CA SER A 28 -34.40 0.65 -4.42
C SER A 28 -35.45 1.65 -4.86
N ALA A 29 -35.79 1.58 -6.15
CA ALA A 29 -37.00 2.16 -6.66
C ALA A 29 -38.13 1.57 -5.81
N VAL A 30 -38.53 2.31 -4.77
CA VAL A 30 -39.81 2.10 -4.12
C VAL A 30 -40.82 2.22 -5.24
N SER A 31 -41.52 1.11 -5.50
CA SER A 31 -42.63 1.04 -6.42
C SER A 31 -43.49 2.28 -6.24
N ALA A 32 -43.78 2.98 -7.34
CA ALA A 32 -44.65 4.14 -7.38
C ALA A 32 -46.06 3.75 -6.88
N ALA A 33 -46.23 3.73 -5.57
CA ALA A 33 -47.51 3.71 -4.90
C ALA A 33 -47.88 5.18 -4.69
N GLY A 34 -48.59 5.73 -5.67
CA GLY A 34 -49.28 7.04 -5.62
C GLY A 34 -48.42 8.21 -5.16
N THR A 35 -47.96 9.06 -6.08
CA THR A 35 -47.42 10.38 -5.74
C THR A 35 -48.48 11.17 -4.97
N SER A 36 -48.47 11.10 -3.64
CA SER A 36 -49.13 12.08 -2.80
C SER A 36 -48.53 13.43 -3.17
N ASN A 37 -49.37 14.45 -3.31
CA ASN A 37 -49.02 15.71 -3.97
C ASN A 37 -47.78 16.46 -3.41
N ASN A 38 -47.18 16.05 -2.27
CA ASN A 38 -46.04 16.72 -1.63
C ASN A 38 -44.94 15.74 -1.13
N SER A 39 -44.68 14.62 -1.83
CA SER A 39 -43.60 13.67 -1.44
C SER A 39 -42.20 14.27 -1.54
N THR A 40 -42.03 15.29 -2.38
CA THR A 40 -40.75 15.96 -2.61
C THR A 40 -40.96 17.46 -2.56
N ILE A 41 -40.18 18.16 -1.74
CA ILE A 41 -40.23 19.61 -1.59
C ILE A 41 -38.85 20.20 -1.84
N TYR A 42 -38.78 21.20 -2.73
CA TYR A 42 -37.55 21.89 -3.08
C TYR A 42 -37.41 23.19 -2.29
N VAL A 43 -36.18 23.53 -1.91
CA VAL A 43 -35.80 24.75 -1.19
C VAL A 43 -34.69 25.46 -1.96
N SER A 44 -34.80 26.78 -2.10
CA SER A 44 -33.79 27.63 -2.72
C SER A 44 -33.73 28.98 -2.04
N THR A 45 -32.56 29.62 -2.00
CA THR A 45 -32.40 30.99 -1.50
C THR A 45 -33.21 32.02 -2.30
N GLN A 46 -33.54 31.72 -3.56
CA GLN A 46 -34.42 32.50 -4.43
C GLN A 46 -35.89 32.06 -4.35
N GLY A 47 -36.20 31.13 -3.45
CA GLY A 47 -37.54 30.57 -3.28
C GLY A 47 -38.53 31.52 -2.61
N ASN A 48 -39.77 31.05 -2.50
CA ASN A 48 -40.86 31.75 -1.82
C ASN A 48 -41.72 30.75 -1.03
N ASP A 49 -41.90 30.99 0.26
CA ASP A 49 -42.64 30.09 1.16
C ASP A 49 -44.15 30.02 0.87
N THR A 50 -44.67 30.94 0.05
CA THR A 50 -46.05 30.91 -0.44
C THR A 50 -46.27 29.90 -1.59
N TRP A 51 -45.20 29.45 -2.27
CA TRP A 51 -45.30 28.41 -3.29
C TRP A 51 -45.49 27.03 -2.66
N ASP A 52 -45.97 26.03 -3.42
CA ASP A 52 -46.15 24.67 -2.93
C ASP A 52 -44.83 23.90 -2.70
N GLY A 53 -43.72 24.35 -3.29
CA GLY A 53 -42.41 23.71 -3.19
C GLY A 53 -42.22 22.50 -4.11
N LEU A 54 -43.15 22.24 -5.03
CA LEU A 54 -43.13 21.03 -5.88
C LEU A 54 -42.21 21.13 -7.10
N ASN A 55 -41.76 22.35 -7.42
CA ASN A 55 -40.86 22.61 -8.55
C ASN A 55 -39.52 23.15 -8.05
N ALA A 56 -38.41 22.59 -8.53
CA ALA A 56 -37.06 23.03 -8.18
C ALA A 56 -36.72 24.44 -8.71
N THR A 57 -37.43 24.88 -9.75
CA THR A 57 -37.31 26.20 -10.35
C THR A 57 -38.68 26.83 -10.48
N TYR A 58 -38.75 28.17 -10.48
CA TYR A 58 -40.01 28.88 -10.65
C TYR A 58 -40.53 28.71 -12.08
N ASN A 59 -41.76 28.22 -12.22
CA ASN A 59 -42.40 27.96 -13.52
C ASN A 59 -43.53 28.95 -13.86
N GLY A 60 -43.65 30.05 -13.11
CA GLY A 60 -44.72 31.04 -13.26
C GLY A 60 -45.88 30.88 -12.28
N THR A 61 -46.01 29.72 -11.61
CA THR A 61 -47.09 29.46 -10.64
C THR A 61 -46.61 28.76 -9.36
N SER A 62 -45.58 27.92 -9.48
CA SER A 62 -44.95 27.18 -8.40
C SER A 62 -43.43 27.25 -8.56
N GLY A 63 -42.72 27.08 -7.45
CA GLY A 63 -41.26 27.05 -7.38
C GLY A 63 -40.82 26.53 -6.02
N PRO A 64 -39.51 26.62 -5.72
CA PRO A 64 -38.97 26.11 -4.47
C PRO A 64 -39.40 26.98 -3.28
N LYS A 65 -39.60 26.36 -2.11
CA LYS A 65 -39.74 27.08 -0.84
C LYS A 65 -38.50 27.93 -0.56
N LYS A 66 -38.66 29.01 0.21
CA LYS A 66 -37.55 29.88 0.60
C LYS A 66 -36.79 29.33 1.79
N THR A 67 -37.52 28.78 2.77
CA THR A 67 -36.97 28.31 4.03
C THR A 67 -37.09 26.80 4.16
N ILE A 68 -36.11 26.21 4.85
CA ILE A 68 -36.12 24.81 5.24
C ILE A 68 -37.24 24.59 6.25
N THR A 69 -37.47 25.56 7.15
CA THR A 69 -38.60 25.55 8.10
C THR A 69 -39.94 25.33 7.40
N ASN A 70 -40.23 26.06 6.32
CA ASN A 70 -41.50 25.91 5.61
C ASN A 70 -41.58 24.58 4.85
N ALA A 71 -40.46 24.15 4.27
CA ALA A 71 -40.39 22.91 3.52
C ALA A 71 -40.62 21.66 4.38
N THR A 72 -40.01 21.58 5.57
CA THR A 72 -40.21 20.47 6.51
C THR A 72 -41.63 20.41 7.07
N GLY A 73 -42.30 21.57 7.19
CA GLY A 73 -43.74 21.64 7.49
C GLY A 73 -44.61 21.09 6.37
N THR A 74 -44.24 21.38 5.11
CA THR A 74 -45.03 21.08 3.90
C THR A 74 -44.89 19.63 3.43
N VAL A 75 -43.70 19.04 3.56
CA VAL A 75 -43.42 17.66 3.09
C VAL A 75 -44.30 16.66 3.83
N VAL A 76 -44.75 15.59 3.15
CA VAL A 76 -45.49 14.50 3.79
C VAL A 76 -44.55 13.58 4.59
N ALA A 77 -45.12 12.71 5.44
CA ALA A 77 -44.34 11.70 6.13
C ALA A 77 -43.61 10.78 5.14
N ASN A 78 -42.36 10.46 5.45
CA ASN A 78 -41.40 9.74 4.59
C ASN A 78 -41.02 10.46 3.29
N GLY A 79 -41.37 11.74 3.14
CA GLY A 79 -40.97 12.54 1.98
C GLY A 79 -39.54 13.10 2.08
N THR A 80 -39.13 13.78 1.01
CA THR A 80 -37.78 14.34 0.85
C THR A 80 -37.81 15.85 0.69
N VAL A 81 -36.94 16.55 1.41
CA VAL A 81 -36.65 17.97 1.22
C VAL A 81 -35.31 18.12 0.50
N HIS A 82 -35.32 18.63 -0.73
CA HIS A 82 -34.11 18.96 -1.49
C HIS A 82 -33.76 20.43 -1.31
N VAL A 83 -32.55 20.68 -0.84
CA VAL A 83 -32.05 22.03 -0.55
C VAL A 83 -30.97 22.37 -1.57
N ALA A 84 -31.27 23.32 -2.46
CA ALA A 84 -30.32 23.83 -3.43
C ALA A 84 -29.15 24.54 -2.73
N GLN A 85 -28.02 24.69 -3.41
CA GLN A 85 -26.88 25.42 -2.88
C GLN A 85 -27.26 26.84 -2.41
N GLY A 86 -26.62 27.27 -1.33
CA GLY A 86 -26.83 28.58 -0.71
C GLY A 86 -26.75 28.52 0.80
N THR A 87 -26.90 29.71 1.41
CA THR A 87 -26.92 29.87 2.88
C THR A 87 -28.33 30.13 3.36
N TYR A 88 -28.83 29.25 4.21
CA TYR A 88 -30.16 29.31 4.83
C TYR A 88 -30.00 29.63 6.30
N ASN A 89 -30.58 30.76 6.74
CA ASN A 89 -30.52 31.15 8.15
C ASN A 89 -31.73 30.56 8.89
N GLU A 90 -31.51 29.51 9.66
CA GLU A 90 -32.56 28.69 10.27
C GLU A 90 -32.35 28.55 11.78
N THR A 91 -33.44 28.27 12.50
CA THR A 91 -33.43 28.00 13.95
C THR A 91 -34.77 27.41 14.38
N GLY A 92 -34.77 26.55 15.39
CA GLY A 92 -35.99 26.09 16.06
C GLY A 92 -36.91 25.21 15.21
N ILE A 93 -36.39 24.50 14.20
CA ILE A 93 -37.19 23.62 13.34
C ILE A 93 -37.54 22.35 14.12
N ILE A 94 -38.83 22.14 14.38
CA ILE A 94 -39.34 20.92 15.02
C ILE A 94 -39.73 19.90 13.93
N ILE A 95 -39.08 18.74 13.94
CA ILE A 95 -39.34 17.66 12.98
C ILE A 95 -40.28 16.64 13.62
N THR A 96 -41.53 16.61 13.12
CA THR A 96 -42.64 15.82 13.68
C THR A 96 -43.01 14.58 12.86
N LYS A 97 -42.33 14.33 11.75
CA LYS A 97 -42.61 13.24 10.82
C LYS A 97 -41.31 12.74 10.19
N ASN A 98 -41.29 11.47 9.81
CA ASN A 98 -40.12 10.88 9.15
C ASN A 98 -39.83 11.63 7.84
N MET A 99 -38.56 11.89 7.54
CA MET A 99 -38.17 12.54 6.28
C MET A 99 -36.68 12.40 5.99
N THR A 100 -36.32 12.70 4.74
CA THR A 100 -34.93 12.88 4.32
C THR A 100 -34.71 14.34 3.92
N ILE A 101 -33.63 14.96 4.39
CA ILE A 101 -33.20 16.30 3.98
C ILE A 101 -31.87 16.18 3.27
N ILE A 102 -31.84 16.59 2.00
CA ILE A 102 -30.69 16.42 1.11
C ILE A 102 -30.24 17.78 0.63
N GLY A 103 -29.01 18.16 0.97
CA GLY A 103 -28.33 19.26 0.32
C GLY A 103 -27.78 18.85 -1.04
N GLU A 104 -27.72 19.79 -1.96
CA GLU A 104 -27.15 19.56 -3.29
C GLU A 104 -25.65 19.22 -3.21
N THR A 105 -24.92 19.91 -2.33
CA THR A 105 -23.50 19.64 -2.02
C THR A 105 -23.18 19.95 -0.55
N GLN A 106 -22.29 19.16 0.07
CA GLN A 106 -21.87 19.35 1.46
C GLN A 106 -21.30 20.75 1.70
N ASP A 107 -20.40 21.21 0.83
CA ASP A 107 -19.66 22.46 1.03
C ASP A 107 -20.48 23.72 0.76
N ASN A 108 -21.50 23.64 -0.12
CA ASN A 108 -22.27 24.83 -0.55
C ASN A 108 -23.73 24.83 -0.10
N THR A 109 -24.23 23.78 0.54
CA THR A 109 -25.58 23.78 1.14
C THR A 109 -25.49 24.03 2.63
N ILE A 110 -25.55 25.30 3.00
CA ILE A 110 -25.20 25.78 4.33
C ILE A 110 -26.47 26.14 5.10
N ILE A 111 -26.68 25.47 6.23
CA ILE A 111 -27.67 25.87 7.23
C ILE A 111 -26.91 26.62 8.34
N ASN A 112 -27.03 27.94 8.32
CA ASN A 112 -26.39 28.83 9.27
C ASN A 112 -27.37 29.09 10.43
N GLY A 113 -26.98 28.69 11.65
CA GLY A 113 -27.78 28.92 12.84
C GLY A 113 -27.92 30.41 13.14
N LYS A 114 -29.09 30.84 13.65
CA LYS A 114 -29.34 32.25 13.99
C LYS A 114 -28.73 32.69 15.34
N GLN A 115 -28.03 31.81 16.05
CA GLN A 115 -27.44 32.08 17.38
C GLN A 115 -28.44 32.62 18.42
N THR A 116 -29.70 32.17 18.34
CA THR A 116 -30.81 32.64 19.17
C THR A 116 -30.91 31.94 20.53
N GLY A 117 -29.95 31.07 20.87
CA GLY A 117 -30.03 30.21 22.06
C GLY A 117 -30.88 28.95 21.86
N THR A 118 -31.25 28.62 20.62
CA THR A 118 -32.02 27.41 20.29
C THR A 118 -31.36 26.63 19.16
N PRO A 119 -31.42 25.28 19.17
CA PRO A 119 -30.87 24.44 18.11
C PRO A 119 -31.51 24.73 16.76
N ILE A 120 -30.86 24.32 15.67
CA ILE A 120 -31.44 24.35 14.32
C ILE A 120 -32.60 23.36 14.22
N PHE A 121 -32.35 22.10 14.61
CA PHE A 121 -33.34 21.03 14.53
C PHE A 121 -33.64 20.40 15.90
N ASN A 122 -34.93 20.15 16.16
CA ASN A 122 -35.41 19.29 17.24
C ASN A 122 -36.16 18.11 16.61
N ILE A 123 -35.61 16.90 16.73
CA ILE A 123 -36.22 15.69 16.19
C ILE A 123 -37.00 15.01 17.30
N LEU A 124 -38.31 14.85 17.13
CA LEU A 124 -39.16 14.26 18.16
C LEU A 124 -39.00 12.75 18.29
N THR A 125 -39.43 12.21 19.43
CA THR A 125 -39.44 10.77 19.71
C THR A 125 -40.20 9.98 18.67
N GLY A 126 -39.64 8.83 18.27
CA GLY A 126 -40.23 7.94 17.26
C GLY A 126 -40.09 8.42 15.82
N ILE A 127 -39.41 9.56 15.58
CA ILE A 127 -39.20 10.12 14.24
C ILE A 127 -37.84 9.69 13.67
N ASN A 128 -37.86 9.26 12.41
CA ASN A 128 -36.66 8.89 11.65
C ASN A 128 -36.29 10.01 10.66
N VAL A 129 -35.09 10.58 10.83
CA VAL A 129 -34.57 11.64 9.97
C VAL A 129 -33.25 11.23 9.37
N THR A 130 -33.10 11.43 8.06
CA THR A 130 -31.79 11.32 7.39
C THR A 130 -31.36 12.69 6.86
N LEU A 131 -30.14 13.11 7.21
CA LEU A 131 -29.50 14.32 6.71
C LEU A 131 -28.34 13.94 5.78
N ILE A 132 -28.30 14.54 4.58
CA ILE A 132 -27.30 14.22 3.56
C ILE A 132 -26.73 15.50 2.96
N ASN A 133 -25.41 15.61 2.82
CA ASN A 133 -24.74 16.70 2.07
C ASN A 133 -25.06 18.11 2.59
N LEU A 134 -25.06 18.30 3.91
CA LEU A 134 -25.36 19.60 4.53
C LEU A 134 -24.19 20.09 5.38
N THR A 135 -23.98 21.41 5.40
CA THR A 135 -23.15 22.07 6.41
C THR A 135 -24.04 22.77 7.42
N LEU A 136 -24.01 22.36 8.68
CA LEU A 136 -24.71 23.01 9.80
C LEU A 136 -23.69 23.77 10.65
N LYS A 137 -23.80 25.10 10.71
CA LYS A 137 -22.77 25.92 11.35
C LYS A 137 -23.29 27.12 12.12
N ASN A 138 -22.42 27.65 12.99
CA ASN A 138 -22.63 28.88 13.75
C ASN A 138 -23.95 28.89 14.53
N SER A 139 -24.35 27.75 15.08
CA SER A 139 -25.54 27.66 15.93
C SER A 139 -25.15 27.71 17.40
N THR A 140 -25.98 28.35 18.21
CA THR A 140 -25.77 28.46 19.66
C THR A 140 -27.05 28.07 20.40
N SER A 141 -26.96 27.07 21.27
CA SER A 141 -28.04 26.60 22.15
C SER A 141 -27.65 26.86 23.61
N ILE A 142 -28.61 27.26 24.45
CA ILE A 142 -28.33 27.49 25.88
C ILE A 142 -28.26 26.19 26.70
N ASN A 143 -28.83 25.10 26.20
CA ASN A 143 -28.92 23.83 26.90
C ASN A 143 -28.21 22.73 26.11
N TYR A 144 -28.93 22.09 25.21
CA TYR A 144 -28.49 20.89 24.51
C TYR A 144 -28.30 21.15 23.03
N GLY A 145 -27.28 20.53 22.43
CA GLY A 145 -27.13 20.38 20.98
C GLY A 145 -27.08 21.71 20.24
N GLY A 146 -25.90 22.24 19.92
CA GLY A 146 -25.82 23.56 19.29
C GLY A 146 -26.59 23.61 17.97
N ALA A 147 -26.44 22.59 17.12
CA ALA A 147 -27.16 22.44 15.87
C ALA A 147 -28.40 21.54 16.00
N ILE A 148 -28.30 20.40 16.69
CA ILE A 148 -29.38 19.40 16.70
C ILE A 148 -29.60 18.83 18.10
N VAL A 149 -30.87 18.71 18.49
CA VAL A 149 -31.29 17.82 19.58
C VAL A 149 -32.11 16.68 18.98
N ASN A 150 -31.67 15.44 19.22
CA ASN A 150 -32.31 14.23 18.74
C ASN A 150 -33.00 13.47 19.88
N TYR A 151 -34.31 13.27 19.77
CA TYR A 151 -35.09 12.36 20.61
C TYR A 151 -35.56 11.10 19.85
N GLY A 152 -35.26 11.00 18.55
CA GLY A 152 -35.69 9.91 17.67
C GLY A 152 -34.52 9.12 17.08
N THR A 153 -34.60 8.78 15.79
CA THR A 153 -33.50 8.16 15.04
C THR A 153 -32.97 9.15 14.02
N LEU A 154 -31.68 9.45 14.10
CA LEU A 154 -31.00 10.38 13.21
C LEU A 154 -29.84 9.69 12.49
N ILE A 155 -29.86 9.75 11.16
CA ILE A 155 -28.78 9.31 10.29
C ILE A 155 -28.16 10.55 9.63
N ILE A 156 -26.85 10.70 9.76
CA ILE A 156 -26.07 11.80 9.20
C ILE A 156 -25.08 11.22 8.20
N ASN A 157 -25.18 11.63 6.94
CA ASN A 157 -24.32 11.16 5.87
C ASN A 157 -23.68 12.34 5.14
N ASN A 158 -22.34 12.36 5.09
CA ASN A 158 -21.62 13.39 4.35
C ASN A 158 -22.03 14.82 4.74
N CYS A 159 -22.11 15.09 6.05
CA CYS A 159 -22.45 16.41 6.59
C CYS A 159 -21.25 17.02 7.33
N THR A 160 -21.27 18.34 7.47
CA THR A 160 -20.28 19.10 8.24
C THR A 160 -20.97 19.85 9.37
N PHE A 161 -20.47 19.71 10.59
CA PHE A 161 -20.86 20.48 11.76
C PHE A 161 -19.70 21.38 12.16
N TYR A 162 -19.87 22.68 12.00
CA TYR A 162 -18.79 23.64 12.17
C TYR A 162 -19.15 24.78 13.13
N ASN A 163 -18.29 25.04 14.11
CA ASN A 163 -18.42 26.20 15.00
C ASN A 163 -19.81 26.31 15.65
N ASN A 164 -20.35 25.17 16.12
CA ASN A 164 -21.58 25.15 16.90
C ASN A 164 -21.24 25.13 18.39
N THR A 165 -22.11 25.74 19.20
CA THR A 165 -21.90 25.88 20.64
C THR A 165 -23.15 25.51 21.42
N ALA A 166 -22.99 24.75 22.50
CA ALA A 166 -24.04 24.49 23.48
C ALA A 166 -23.45 24.29 24.88
N THR A 167 -24.31 24.19 25.89
CA THR A 167 -23.87 23.75 27.22
C THR A 167 -23.42 22.29 27.18
N GLU A 168 -24.21 21.43 26.52
CA GLU A 168 -23.88 20.02 26.31
C GLU A 168 -24.04 19.64 24.82
N GLY A 169 -23.01 19.01 24.25
CA GLY A 169 -22.97 18.62 22.84
C GLY A 169 -22.94 19.83 21.92
N GLY A 170 -21.77 20.43 21.76
CA GLY A 170 -21.61 21.67 21.01
C GLY A 170 -22.24 21.65 19.62
N ALA A 171 -22.27 20.50 18.94
CA ALA A 171 -23.04 20.29 17.72
C ALA A 171 -24.35 19.54 17.96
N ILE A 172 -24.30 18.37 18.59
CA ILE A 172 -25.44 17.45 18.69
C ILE A 172 -25.61 16.94 20.12
N CYS A 173 -26.85 16.95 20.59
CA CYS A 173 -27.28 16.16 21.75
C CYS A 173 -28.18 15.02 21.27
N ASN A 174 -27.76 13.78 21.55
CA ASN A 174 -28.53 12.57 21.29
C ASN A 174 -29.10 12.05 22.61
N TYR A 175 -30.42 12.17 22.78
CA TYR A 175 -31.11 11.97 24.06
C TYR A 175 -31.33 10.49 24.40
N PHE A 176 -31.92 10.23 25.57
CA PHE A 176 -32.17 8.87 26.05
C PHE A 176 -33.12 8.11 25.10
N ASP A 177 -32.90 6.81 24.91
CA ASP A 177 -33.60 5.92 23.96
C ASP A 177 -33.56 6.36 22.48
N SER A 178 -32.68 7.31 22.13
CA SER A 178 -32.50 7.78 20.75
C SER A 178 -31.30 7.11 20.07
N ASN A 179 -31.32 7.04 18.74
CA ASN A 179 -30.27 6.45 17.93
C ASN A 179 -29.63 7.48 17.01
N LEU A 180 -28.30 7.57 17.04
CA LEU A 180 -27.53 8.41 16.14
C LEU A 180 -26.51 7.60 15.36
N THR A 181 -26.57 7.70 14.03
CA THR A 181 -25.57 7.15 13.12
C THR A 181 -24.90 8.28 12.33
N VAL A 182 -23.58 8.34 12.38
CA VAL A 182 -22.76 9.36 11.73
C VAL A 182 -21.81 8.71 10.75
N ASN A 183 -21.97 9.00 9.46
CA ASN A 183 -21.15 8.44 8.38
C ASN A 183 -20.52 9.54 7.53
N ASN A 184 -19.24 9.36 7.18
CA ASN A 184 -18.54 10.21 6.22
C ASN A 184 -18.62 11.71 6.55
N SER A 185 -18.69 12.07 7.84
CA SER A 185 -19.04 13.42 8.29
C SER A 185 -17.92 14.09 9.06
N LYS A 186 -17.97 15.42 9.14
CA LYS A 186 -16.95 16.25 9.78
C LYS A 186 -17.55 17.05 10.94
N PHE A 187 -16.86 17.06 12.07
CA PHE A 187 -17.17 17.87 13.24
C PHE A 187 -15.94 18.71 13.57
N THR A 188 -16.02 20.00 13.31
CA THR A 188 -14.86 20.89 13.39
C THR A 188 -15.16 22.11 14.26
N ASP A 189 -14.27 22.38 15.21
CA ASP A 189 -14.31 23.57 16.08
C ASP A 189 -15.64 23.75 16.82
N ASN A 190 -16.31 22.66 17.20
CA ASN A 190 -17.52 22.73 18.02
C ASN A 190 -17.16 22.82 19.50
N ILE A 191 -17.97 23.55 20.26
CA ILE A 191 -17.68 23.90 21.67
C ILE A 191 -18.83 23.48 22.57
N GLY A 192 -18.53 22.63 23.56
CA GLY A 192 -19.40 22.33 24.69
C GLY A 192 -18.93 23.14 25.90
N ASN A 193 -19.81 23.93 26.50
CA ASN A 193 -19.40 24.74 27.66
C ASN A 193 -19.24 23.92 28.95
N VAL A 194 -19.84 22.72 28.99
CA VAL A 194 -19.73 21.76 30.10
C VAL A 194 -19.30 20.40 29.55
N ASP A 195 -20.14 19.78 28.72
CA ASP A 195 -19.91 18.43 28.19
C ASP A 195 -19.86 18.40 26.66
N SER A 196 -18.91 17.63 26.13
CA SER A 196 -18.73 17.31 24.71
C SER A 196 -18.59 18.49 23.77
N GLY A 197 -17.39 18.66 23.19
CA GLY A 197 -17.20 19.68 22.16
C GLY A 197 -18.12 19.50 20.95
N ALA A 198 -18.31 18.26 20.48
CA ALA A 198 -19.15 17.96 19.32
C ALA A 198 -20.45 17.26 19.69
N ILE A 199 -20.38 16.04 20.22
CA ILE A 199 -21.56 15.17 20.40
C ILE A 199 -21.62 14.69 21.84
N VAL A 200 -22.72 15.00 22.51
CA VAL A 200 -23.12 14.28 23.73
C VAL A 200 -24.17 13.24 23.35
N SER A 201 -23.99 11.99 23.81
CA SER A 201 -24.95 10.92 23.55
C SER A 201 -25.29 10.14 24.81
N VAL A 202 -26.55 10.21 25.23
CA VAL A 202 -27.12 9.35 26.27
C VAL A 202 -27.99 8.23 25.68
N GLY A 203 -28.13 8.20 24.35
CA GLY A 203 -28.61 7.06 23.56
C GLY A 203 -27.48 6.39 22.77
N THR A 204 -27.81 5.48 21.86
CA THR A 204 -26.81 4.73 21.07
C THR A 204 -26.17 5.61 20.00
N LEU A 205 -24.84 5.54 19.88
CA LEU A 205 -24.06 6.27 18.88
C LEU A 205 -23.17 5.33 18.06
N THR A 206 -23.28 5.41 16.74
CA THR A 206 -22.34 4.78 15.80
C THR A 206 -21.68 5.84 14.92
N VAL A 207 -20.36 5.79 14.82
CA VAL A 207 -19.54 6.72 14.05
C VAL A 207 -18.67 5.92 13.08
N THR A 208 -18.75 6.25 11.80
CA THR A 208 -18.00 5.57 10.74
C THR A 208 -17.44 6.56 9.73
N ASN A 209 -16.20 6.36 9.28
CA ASN A 209 -15.56 7.18 8.24
C ASN A 209 -15.59 8.69 8.51
N SER A 210 -15.59 9.09 9.78
CA SER A 210 -15.87 10.49 10.16
C SER A 210 -14.66 11.14 10.84
N THR A 211 -14.62 12.47 10.82
CA THR A 211 -13.49 13.24 11.36
C THR A 211 -13.96 14.26 12.38
N PHE A 212 -13.31 14.27 13.55
CA PHE A 212 -13.53 15.22 14.64
C PHE A 212 -12.24 16.01 14.86
N THR A 213 -12.27 17.32 14.63
CA THR A 213 -11.07 18.16 14.68
C THR A 213 -11.31 19.42 15.50
N GLY A 214 -10.41 19.71 16.44
CA GLY A 214 -10.43 20.99 17.17
C GLY A 214 -11.67 21.19 18.04
N ASN A 215 -12.43 20.14 18.35
CA ASN A 215 -13.57 20.27 19.24
C ASN A 215 -13.09 20.38 20.69
N SER A 216 -13.80 21.17 21.49
CA SER A 216 -13.37 21.47 22.86
C SER A 216 -14.54 21.53 23.83
N ALA A 217 -14.34 20.95 25.02
CA ALA A 217 -15.23 21.12 26.17
C ALA A 217 -14.46 20.82 27.47
N PRO A 218 -14.94 21.23 28.65
CA PRO A 218 -14.37 20.76 29.91
C PRO A 218 -14.34 19.22 30.03
N ILE A 219 -15.39 18.53 29.57
CA ILE A 219 -15.57 17.08 29.71
C ILE A 219 -15.80 16.47 28.32
N GLY A 220 -14.88 15.64 27.83
CA GLY A 220 -14.94 15.03 26.49
C GLY A 220 -14.71 16.04 25.37
N GLY A 221 -13.53 16.05 24.74
CA GLY A 221 -13.22 17.12 23.78
C GLY A 221 -14.05 17.04 22.50
N ALA A 222 -14.34 15.85 21.99
CA ALA A 222 -15.23 15.65 20.85
C ALA A 222 -16.54 14.97 21.28
N ILE A 223 -16.45 13.80 21.91
CA ILE A 223 -17.61 12.96 22.20
C ILE A 223 -17.65 12.62 23.69
N THR A 224 -18.83 12.75 24.30
CA THR A 224 -19.15 12.11 25.58
C THR A 224 -20.33 11.18 25.41
N THR A 225 -20.27 9.99 26.00
CA THR A 225 -21.39 9.04 25.98
C THR A 225 -21.50 8.22 27.26
N ASN A 226 -22.73 7.88 27.61
CA ASN A 226 -23.07 7.09 28.79
C ASN A 226 -23.61 5.69 28.45
N THR A 227 -23.70 5.34 27.16
CA THR A 227 -24.28 4.07 26.71
C THR A 227 -23.35 3.36 25.73
N ILE A 228 -23.81 2.99 24.53
CA ILE A 228 -23.02 2.27 23.54
C ILE A 228 -22.44 3.27 22.53
N LEU A 229 -21.12 3.22 22.36
CA LEU A 229 -20.40 3.91 21.30
C LEU A 229 -19.58 2.92 20.46
N ILE A 230 -19.86 2.92 19.17
CA ILE A 230 -19.08 2.18 18.17
C ILE A 230 -18.41 3.20 17.25
N VAL A 231 -17.09 3.11 17.14
CA VAL A 231 -16.27 3.96 16.27
C VAL A 231 -15.44 3.09 15.35
N THR A 232 -15.58 3.32 14.04
CA THR A 232 -14.84 2.57 13.02
C THR A 232 -14.29 3.51 11.95
N ASN A 233 -13.06 3.27 11.51
CA ASN A 233 -12.44 4.01 10.40
C ASN A 233 -12.57 5.54 10.52
N SER A 234 -12.43 6.07 11.74
CA SER A 234 -12.67 7.48 12.02
C SER A 234 -11.43 8.14 12.60
N ALA A 235 -11.39 9.47 12.59
CA ALA A 235 -10.22 10.23 12.97
C ALA A 235 -10.55 11.36 13.95
N PHE A 236 -9.76 11.44 15.02
CA PHE A 236 -9.87 12.45 16.08
C PHE A 236 -8.56 13.21 16.17
N TYR A 237 -8.59 14.50 15.82
CA TYR A 237 -7.43 15.37 15.75
C TYR A 237 -7.56 16.58 16.66
N ASN A 238 -6.56 16.81 17.51
CA ASN A 238 -6.41 18.06 18.27
C ASN A 238 -7.67 18.47 19.06
N ASN A 239 -8.48 17.50 19.50
CA ASN A 239 -9.60 17.77 20.38
C ASN A 239 -9.08 17.98 21.80
N THR A 240 -9.73 18.85 22.58
CA THR A 240 -9.21 19.27 23.88
C THR A 240 -10.28 19.19 24.97
N ALA A 241 -9.92 18.62 26.13
CA ALA A 241 -10.74 18.63 27.32
C ALA A 241 -9.92 18.56 28.63
N GLN A 242 -10.60 18.51 29.77
CA GLN A 242 -9.97 18.14 31.04
C GLN A 242 -9.87 16.61 31.17
N TYR A 243 -10.93 15.90 30.78
CA TYR A 243 -11.01 14.44 30.74
C TYR A 243 -11.40 13.96 29.35
N GLY A 244 -10.72 12.95 28.81
CA GLY A 244 -11.08 12.38 27.50
C GLY A 244 -10.89 13.40 26.38
N GLY A 245 -9.64 13.71 26.02
CA GLY A 245 -9.34 14.81 25.09
C GLY A 245 -10.02 14.65 23.74
N ALA A 246 -10.25 13.42 23.26
CA ALA A 246 -11.19 13.16 22.17
C ALA A 246 -12.50 12.59 22.67
N ILE A 247 -12.45 11.47 23.39
CA ILE A 247 -13.64 10.72 23.82
C ILE A 247 -13.60 10.57 25.34
N LEU A 248 -14.71 10.91 25.98
CA LEU A 248 -15.00 10.50 27.35
C LEU A 248 -16.18 9.53 27.36
N GLU A 249 -16.07 8.44 28.10
CA GLU A 249 -16.98 7.32 27.96
C GLU A 249 -17.32 6.70 29.32
N TYR A 250 -18.59 6.41 29.56
CA TYR A 250 -19.09 5.82 30.83
C TYR A 250 -19.82 4.47 30.66
N GLY A 251 -20.12 4.05 29.44
CA GLY A 251 -20.78 2.79 29.09
C GLY A 251 -19.88 1.85 28.27
N ASN A 252 -20.39 1.28 27.17
CA ASN A 252 -19.66 0.35 26.32
C ASN A 252 -19.01 1.07 25.14
N LEU A 253 -17.75 0.75 24.88
CA LEU A 253 -16.97 1.35 23.81
C LEU A 253 -16.29 0.29 22.95
N THR A 254 -16.47 0.40 21.64
CA THR A 254 -15.68 -0.35 20.66
C THR A 254 -15.08 0.63 19.66
N VAL A 255 -13.75 0.61 19.53
CA VAL A 255 -13.01 1.46 18.60
C VAL A 255 -12.07 0.63 17.76
N THR A 256 -12.24 0.71 16.45
CA THR A 256 -11.43 -0.07 15.48
C THR A 256 -11.00 0.77 14.30
N ASN A 257 -9.84 0.42 13.73
CA ASN A 257 -9.33 1.00 12.50
C ASN A 257 -9.33 2.54 12.52
N SER A 258 -9.13 3.18 13.67
CA SER A 258 -9.34 4.62 13.86
C SER A 258 -8.05 5.32 14.27
N THR A 259 -7.97 6.64 14.03
CA THR A 259 -6.82 7.47 14.38
C THR A 259 -7.15 8.44 15.51
N PHE A 260 -6.30 8.49 16.54
CA PHE A 260 -6.29 9.50 17.58
C PHE A 260 -4.93 10.18 17.59
N MET A 261 -4.88 11.46 17.21
CA MET A 261 -3.62 12.19 17.13
C MET A 261 -3.73 13.62 17.64
N GLY A 262 -2.79 14.02 18.50
CA GLY A 262 -2.71 15.39 19.03
C GLY A 262 -3.83 15.77 20.00
N ASN A 263 -4.68 14.83 20.42
CA ASN A 263 -5.76 15.14 21.35
C ASN A 263 -5.19 15.36 22.75
N THR A 264 -5.75 16.33 23.48
CA THR A 264 -5.17 16.84 24.72
C THR A 264 -6.19 16.78 25.86
N ALA A 265 -5.78 16.18 26.98
CA ALA A 265 -6.52 16.20 28.24
C ALA A 265 -5.63 16.73 29.36
N THR A 266 -6.10 17.68 30.16
CA THR A 266 -5.32 18.23 31.26
C THR A 266 -5.25 17.32 32.49
N ILE A 267 -6.16 16.34 32.61
CA ILE A 267 -6.23 15.44 33.76
C ILE A 267 -5.95 13.98 33.35
N ASN A 268 -6.80 13.36 32.53
CA ASN A 268 -6.62 11.95 32.14
C ASN A 268 -7.21 11.65 30.76
N GLY A 269 -6.59 10.70 30.04
CA GLY A 269 -7.11 10.19 28.78
C GLY A 269 -7.03 11.20 27.65
N GLY A 270 -5.82 11.57 27.24
CA GLY A 270 -5.55 12.52 26.16
C GLY A 270 -6.31 12.19 24.87
N ALA A 271 -6.38 10.92 24.50
CA ALA A 271 -7.29 10.42 23.48
C ALA A 271 -8.62 10.00 24.10
N ILE A 272 -8.59 8.98 24.97
CA ILE A 272 -9.80 8.34 25.51
C ILE A 272 -9.70 8.23 27.03
N GLY A 273 -10.72 8.71 27.72
CA GLY A 273 -10.93 8.47 29.15
C GLY A 273 -12.19 7.65 29.38
N HIS A 274 -12.11 6.63 30.23
CA HIS A 274 -13.25 5.80 30.60
C HIS A 274 -13.52 5.83 32.12
N TYR A 275 -14.77 6.05 32.50
CA TYR A 275 -15.22 6.25 33.88
C TYR A 275 -16.46 5.43 34.27
N GLY A 276 -16.83 4.43 33.48
CA GLY A 276 -17.93 3.51 33.77
C GLY A 276 -17.58 2.42 34.77
N VAL A 277 -18.58 1.94 35.50
CA VAL A 277 -18.56 0.68 36.26
C VAL A 277 -19.57 -0.24 35.55
N ASP A 278 -19.25 -1.49 35.24
CA ASP A 278 -20.10 -2.41 34.44
C ASP A 278 -20.13 -2.16 32.92
N SER A 279 -18.97 -1.84 32.36
CA SER A 279 -18.73 -1.59 30.93
C SER A 279 -17.79 -2.61 30.29
N THR A 280 -17.88 -2.74 28.97
CA THR A 280 -16.87 -3.41 28.13
C THR A 280 -16.26 -2.38 27.18
N VAL A 281 -14.94 -2.23 27.25
CA VAL A 281 -14.19 -1.33 26.36
C VAL A 281 -13.12 -2.11 25.59
N VAL A 282 -13.21 -2.05 24.27
CA VAL A 282 -12.29 -2.71 23.33
C VAL A 282 -11.77 -1.68 22.32
N LEU A 283 -10.45 -1.51 22.30
CA LEU A 283 -9.74 -0.64 21.37
C LEU A 283 -8.73 -1.51 20.62
N HIS A 284 -8.98 -1.85 19.37
CA HIS A 284 -8.05 -2.67 18.56
C HIS A 284 -7.74 -2.00 17.22
N PHE A 285 -6.55 -2.25 16.70
CA PHE A 285 -6.14 -1.82 15.36
C PHE A 285 -6.27 -0.31 15.12
N ASN A 286 -6.04 0.49 16.16
CA ASN A 286 -6.05 1.94 16.06
C ASN A 286 -4.63 2.51 15.98
N ARG A 287 -4.52 3.71 15.42
CA ARG A 287 -3.31 4.55 15.48
C ARG A 287 -3.46 5.60 16.58
N ILE A 288 -2.73 5.45 17.69
CA ILE A 288 -2.84 6.30 18.89
C ILE A 288 -1.49 6.98 19.11
N VAL A 289 -1.34 8.21 18.62
CA VAL A 289 -0.03 8.89 18.52
C VAL A 289 -0.10 10.31 19.04
N ALA A 290 0.89 10.71 19.84
CA ALA A 290 1.05 12.09 20.28
C ALA A 290 -0.17 12.70 20.99
N ASN A 291 -0.92 11.90 21.76
CA ASN A 291 -1.99 12.42 22.60
C ASN A 291 -1.42 12.84 23.98
N SER A 292 -1.91 13.98 24.46
CA SER A 292 -1.58 14.77 25.67
C SER A 292 -0.24 14.46 26.40
N PRO A 293 0.80 15.28 26.21
CA PRO A 293 2.16 15.06 26.74
C PRO A 293 2.33 15.24 28.26
N ASN A 294 1.27 15.62 28.99
CA ASN A 294 1.32 15.87 30.44
C ASN A 294 0.64 14.77 31.27
N THR A 295 -0.03 13.82 30.63
CA THR A 295 -0.84 12.75 31.27
C THR A 295 -0.78 11.48 30.41
N SER A 296 -1.76 10.58 30.52
CA SER A 296 -1.88 9.38 29.68
C SER A 296 -2.62 9.65 28.37
N GLN A 297 -2.32 8.88 27.33
CA GLN A 297 -3.12 8.83 26.09
C GLN A 297 -4.46 8.14 26.33
N ILE A 298 -4.46 7.02 27.08
CA ILE A 298 -5.66 6.24 27.40
C ILE A 298 -5.78 6.08 28.91
N HIS A 299 -6.99 6.23 29.45
CA HIS A 299 -7.26 6.09 30.86
C HIS A 299 -8.49 5.21 31.13
N SER A 300 -8.38 4.31 32.12
CA SER A 300 -9.53 3.56 32.66
C SER A 300 -9.61 3.75 34.17
N GLU A 301 -10.73 4.26 34.67
CA GLU A 301 -10.90 4.52 36.09
C GLU A 301 -11.23 3.23 36.88
N TYR A 302 -12.24 2.46 36.45
CA TYR A 302 -12.82 1.39 37.29
C TYR A 302 -12.80 -0.02 36.70
N ILE A 303 -12.56 -0.19 35.39
CA ILE A 303 -12.63 -1.50 34.71
C ILE A 303 -11.31 -1.91 34.05
N VAL A 304 -11.24 -3.19 33.68
CA VAL A 304 -10.21 -3.68 32.75
C VAL A 304 -10.63 -3.38 31.31
N MET A 305 -9.94 -2.44 30.69
CA MET A 305 -10.06 -2.10 29.28
C MET A 305 -9.11 -2.95 28.44
N ASP A 306 -9.59 -3.49 27.32
CA ASP A 306 -8.72 -4.11 26.31
C ASP A 306 -8.28 -3.06 25.29
N ALA A 307 -6.99 -2.71 25.33
CA ALA A 307 -6.37 -1.78 24.39
C ALA A 307 -5.19 -2.44 23.64
N THR A 308 -5.30 -3.75 23.40
CA THR A 308 -4.30 -4.51 22.65
C THR A 308 -4.35 -4.22 21.15
N LEU A 309 -3.35 -4.68 20.40
CA LEU A 309 -3.31 -4.62 18.93
C LEU A 309 -3.45 -3.19 18.36
N ASN A 310 -3.02 -2.18 19.10
CA ASN A 310 -2.93 -0.80 18.60
C ASN A 310 -1.48 -0.45 18.24
N TRP A 311 -1.34 0.50 17.32
CA TRP A 311 -0.07 1.16 17.03
C TRP A 311 0.04 2.44 17.84
N TRP A 312 1.08 2.55 18.67
CA TRP A 312 1.28 3.64 19.63
C TRP A 312 2.28 4.71 19.14
N GLY A 313 2.70 4.62 17.87
CA GLY A 313 3.74 5.48 17.30
C GLY A 313 5.17 5.02 17.62
N SER A 314 5.36 3.91 18.33
CA SER A 314 6.67 3.34 18.64
C SER A 314 6.59 1.83 18.84
N ASN A 315 7.73 1.15 18.63
CA ASN A 315 7.91 -0.27 18.96
C ASN A 315 8.14 -0.51 20.47
N LEU A 316 8.32 0.56 21.25
CA LEU A 316 8.48 0.47 22.70
C LEU A 316 7.18 0.09 23.41
N ASP A 317 7.32 -0.47 24.61
CA ASP A 317 6.20 -0.82 25.49
C ASP A 317 5.31 0.42 25.76
N PRO A 318 4.01 0.38 25.41
CA PRO A 318 3.11 1.51 25.53
C PRO A 318 2.53 1.71 26.94
N SER A 319 2.95 0.94 27.94
CA SER A 319 2.51 1.08 29.34
C SER A 319 2.73 2.50 29.90
N VAL A 320 3.71 3.24 29.37
CA VAL A 320 3.96 4.65 29.71
C VAL A 320 2.88 5.61 29.18
N TYR A 321 2.09 5.19 28.20
CA TYR A 321 1.03 6.00 27.56
C TYR A 321 -0.35 5.75 28.16
N VAL A 322 -0.46 4.90 29.18
CA VAL A 322 -1.74 4.57 29.80
C VAL A 322 -1.73 4.89 31.29
N SER A 323 -2.90 5.23 31.82
CA SER A 323 -3.07 5.38 33.27
C SER A 323 -4.34 4.69 33.74
N LYS A 324 -4.43 4.51 35.06
CA LYS A 324 -5.57 3.89 35.70
C LYS A 324 -5.99 4.64 36.95
N GLY A 325 -7.27 4.54 37.25
CA GLY A 325 -7.86 4.98 38.50
C GLY A 325 -8.05 3.85 39.51
N THR A 326 -9.08 4.00 40.34
CA THR A 326 -9.40 3.04 41.39
C THR A 326 -10.02 1.76 40.82
N GLY A 327 -9.21 0.71 40.65
CA GLY A 327 -9.68 -0.59 40.15
C GLY A 327 -9.58 -0.76 38.63
N GLY A 328 -9.26 0.31 37.91
CA GLY A 328 -9.04 0.27 36.48
C GLY A 328 -7.73 -0.42 36.06
N ILE A 329 -7.72 -0.98 34.86
CA ILE A 329 -6.54 -1.49 34.15
C ILE A 329 -6.71 -1.15 32.67
N VAL A 330 -5.65 -0.72 32.00
CA VAL A 330 -5.60 -0.65 30.54
C VAL A 330 -4.66 -1.74 30.05
N ASN A 331 -5.22 -2.80 29.46
CA ASN A 331 -4.44 -3.92 28.96
C ASN A 331 -3.78 -3.54 27.63
N VAL A 332 -2.45 -3.43 27.65
CA VAL A 332 -1.61 -3.14 26.49
C VAL A 332 -0.53 -4.21 26.29
N THR A 333 -0.77 -5.43 26.76
CA THR A 333 0.22 -6.53 26.77
C THR A 333 0.65 -6.99 25.38
N SER A 334 -0.22 -6.83 24.38
CA SER A 334 0.09 -7.02 22.97
C SER A 334 -0.17 -5.72 22.22
N TRP A 335 0.82 -5.22 21.49
CA TRP A 335 0.72 -4.01 20.65
C TRP A 335 1.39 -4.25 19.30
N LEU A 336 0.90 -3.58 18.26
CA LEU A 336 1.47 -3.70 16.93
C LEU A 336 2.85 -3.01 16.89
N VAL A 337 3.79 -3.61 16.17
CA VAL A 337 5.15 -3.09 15.99
C VAL A 337 5.43 -2.87 14.51
N LEU A 338 6.15 -1.78 14.23
CA LEU A 338 6.64 -1.49 12.88
C LEU A 338 7.74 -2.48 12.53
N ASN A 339 7.58 -3.18 11.41
CA ASN A 339 8.60 -4.07 10.87
C ASN A 339 9.02 -3.65 9.47
N ILE A 340 10.24 -4.03 9.09
CA ILE A 340 10.75 -3.93 7.74
C ILE A 340 11.44 -5.24 7.36
N THR A 341 11.20 -5.68 6.14
CA THR A 341 11.84 -6.87 5.55
C THR A 341 12.33 -6.55 4.15
N ALA A 342 13.32 -7.30 3.68
CA ALA A 342 13.79 -7.26 2.30
C ALA A 342 13.82 -8.68 1.76
N ASP A 343 13.23 -8.92 0.59
CA ASP A 343 13.20 -10.22 -0.07
C ASP A 343 13.66 -10.13 -1.52
N PRO A 344 14.82 -10.73 -1.87
CA PRO A 344 15.74 -11.43 -0.97
C PRO A 344 16.62 -10.47 -0.17
N THR A 345 17.13 -10.90 0.99
CA THR A 345 18.06 -10.13 1.85
C THR A 345 19.51 -10.09 1.33
N SER A 346 19.78 -10.82 0.25
CA SER A 346 21.07 -10.88 -0.42
C SER A 346 20.84 -10.89 -1.94
N ILE A 347 21.41 -9.91 -2.65
CA ILE A 347 21.25 -9.73 -4.10
C ILE A 347 22.59 -9.50 -4.78
N LEU A 348 22.63 -9.64 -6.10
CA LEU A 348 23.76 -9.17 -6.91
C LEU A 348 23.61 -7.67 -7.19
N ASN A 349 24.73 -6.98 -7.44
CA ASN A 349 24.67 -5.61 -7.92
C ASN A 349 23.89 -5.53 -9.26
N GLY A 350 23.05 -4.51 -9.41
CA GLY A 350 22.11 -4.37 -10.52
C GLY A 350 20.80 -5.16 -10.39
N VAL A 351 20.64 -6.01 -9.36
CA VAL A 351 19.41 -6.78 -9.11
C VAL A 351 18.51 -6.06 -8.10
N ASN A 352 17.23 -6.40 -8.11
CA ASN A 352 16.23 -5.82 -7.22
C ASN A 352 15.98 -6.68 -5.98
N SER A 353 15.63 -6.02 -4.87
CA SER A 353 15.04 -6.64 -3.68
C SER A 353 13.73 -5.91 -3.34
N THR A 354 12.71 -6.68 -2.99
CA THR A 354 11.42 -6.15 -2.56
C THR A 354 11.50 -5.79 -1.09
N VAL A 355 11.23 -4.53 -0.74
CA VAL A 355 11.24 -4.06 0.64
C VAL A 355 9.80 -3.89 1.10
N THR A 356 9.46 -4.53 2.21
CA THR A 356 8.11 -4.52 2.75
C THR A 356 8.13 -4.00 4.19
N VAL A 357 7.26 -3.04 4.47
CA VAL A 357 7.00 -2.49 5.80
C VAL A 357 5.61 -2.89 6.22
N ASP A 358 5.45 -3.33 7.46
CA ASP A 358 4.14 -3.69 7.99
C ASP A 358 3.95 -3.27 9.46
N LEU A 359 2.67 -3.11 9.81
CA LEU A 359 2.14 -3.02 11.17
C LEU A 359 1.16 -4.18 11.40
N LEU A 360 1.54 -5.39 10.97
CA LEU A 360 0.70 -6.59 11.04
C LEU A 360 1.21 -7.61 12.05
N HIS A 361 2.35 -7.33 12.70
CA HIS A 361 2.84 -8.17 13.78
C HIS A 361 2.76 -7.43 15.10
N ASP A 362 2.49 -8.17 16.17
CA ASP A 362 2.63 -7.64 17.51
C ASP A 362 4.05 -7.78 18.07
N ASN A 363 4.27 -7.21 19.24
CA ASN A 363 5.51 -7.27 20.01
C ASN A 363 6.00 -8.69 20.36
N THR A 364 5.15 -9.72 20.21
CA THR A 364 5.54 -11.13 20.38
C THR A 364 5.97 -11.79 19.07
N GLY A 365 5.85 -11.08 17.95
CA GLY A 365 6.07 -11.60 16.61
C GLY A 365 4.87 -12.35 16.03
N THR A 366 3.70 -12.30 16.68
CA THR A 366 2.48 -12.94 16.16
C THR A 366 1.94 -12.11 15.01
N TYR A 367 1.70 -12.75 13.86
CA TYR A 367 1.07 -12.14 12.69
C TYR A 367 -0.46 -12.05 12.85
N HIS A 368 -1.01 -10.90 12.48
CA HIS A 368 -2.44 -10.60 12.47
C HIS A 368 -2.90 -10.38 11.03
N ASP A 369 -3.78 -11.25 10.54
CA ASP A 369 -4.34 -11.15 9.18
C ASP A 369 -5.22 -9.89 9.07
N PRO A 370 -4.94 -8.97 8.12
CA PRO A 370 -5.68 -7.73 7.96
C PRO A 370 -7.18 -7.93 7.72
N VAL A 371 -7.63 -9.11 7.26
CA VAL A 371 -9.07 -9.43 7.15
C VAL A 371 -9.78 -9.37 8.50
N ASN A 372 -9.07 -9.62 9.61
CA ASN A 372 -9.61 -9.55 10.97
C ASN A 372 -9.44 -8.15 11.60
N GLY A 373 -8.76 -7.24 10.92
CA GLY A 373 -8.47 -5.89 11.39
C GLY A 373 -7.02 -5.47 11.12
N HIS A 374 -6.83 -4.19 10.84
CA HIS A 374 -5.52 -3.56 10.67
C HIS A 374 -5.60 -2.07 11.02
N VAL A 375 -4.45 -1.44 11.23
CA VAL A 375 -4.35 0.01 11.43
C VAL A 375 -4.95 0.79 10.24
N PRO A 376 -5.43 2.03 10.45
CA PRO A 376 -5.94 2.88 9.36
C PRO A 376 -5.10 2.86 8.08
N ASP A 377 -5.77 2.74 6.95
CA ASP A 377 -5.13 2.95 5.65
C ASP A 377 -4.69 4.41 5.49
N GLY A 378 -3.69 4.64 4.64
CA GLY A 378 -3.20 5.98 4.36
C GLY A 378 -2.14 6.49 5.35
N ILE A 379 -1.72 5.69 6.33
CA ILE A 379 -0.60 6.03 7.23
C ILE A 379 0.67 6.20 6.39
N PRO A 380 1.34 7.38 6.43
CA PRO A 380 2.55 7.61 5.65
C PRO A 380 3.74 6.77 6.10
N VAL A 381 4.51 6.28 5.13
CA VAL A 381 5.79 5.58 5.32
C VAL A 381 6.86 6.30 4.50
N THR A 382 7.99 6.63 5.12
CA THR A 382 9.16 7.15 4.39
C THR A 382 10.30 6.15 4.42
N PHE A 383 11.10 6.14 3.37
CA PHE A 383 12.20 5.19 3.17
C PHE A 383 13.51 5.90 2.88
N THR A 384 14.60 5.34 3.38
CA THR A 384 15.96 5.71 3.01
C THR A 384 16.81 4.46 2.82
N SER A 385 17.84 4.55 1.99
CA SER A 385 18.85 3.50 1.85
C SER A 385 20.25 4.10 1.81
N THR A 386 21.24 3.40 2.37
CA THR A 386 22.65 3.84 2.26
C THR A 386 23.23 3.56 0.87
N ASN A 387 22.75 2.51 0.21
CA ASN A 387 23.09 2.13 -1.17
C ASN A 387 21.83 1.67 -1.91
N GLY A 388 21.91 1.62 -3.24
CA GLY A 388 20.80 1.25 -4.11
C GLY A 388 19.82 2.40 -4.35
N ASN A 389 19.02 2.26 -5.40
CA ASN A 389 18.00 3.20 -5.79
C ASN A 389 16.63 2.65 -5.34
N LEU A 390 15.87 3.46 -4.60
CA LEU A 390 14.50 3.13 -4.19
C LEU A 390 13.52 3.54 -5.30
N SER A 391 12.50 2.72 -5.57
CA SER A 391 11.44 3.05 -6.54
C SER A 391 10.61 4.26 -6.13
N THR A 392 10.47 4.50 -4.83
CA THR A 392 9.92 5.71 -4.22
C THR A 392 10.52 5.88 -2.82
N THR A 393 10.62 7.12 -2.35
CA THR A 393 11.07 7.44 -0.99
C THR A 393 9.91 7.59 0.00
N SER A 394 8.66 7.55 -0.47
CA SER A 394 7.47 7.59 0.37
C SER A 394 6.26 6.89 -0.27
N THR A 395 5.43 6.30 0.56
CA THR A 395 4.12 5.73 0.19
C THR A 395 3.22 5.73 1.43
N THR A 396 2.06 5.07 1.38
CA THR A 396 1.20 4.84 2.54
C THR A 396 0.94 3.35 2.75
N LEU A 397 0.60 2.98 3.99
CA LEU A 397 0.09 1.65 4.29
C LEU A 397 -1.29 1.44 3.64
N ILE A 398 -1.49 0.23 3.13
CA ILE A 398 -2.77 -0.31 2.66
C ILE A 398 -2.90 -1.70 3.29
N ASN A 399 -4.00 -1.96 3.99
CA ASN A 399 -4.21 -3.18 4.75
C ASN A 399 -3.04 -3.48 5.71
N GLY A 400 -2.50 -2.44 6.36
CA GLY A 400 -1.39 -2.53 7.30
C GLY A 400 0.00 -2.76 6.69
N GLN A 401 0.16 -2.72 5.35
CA GLN A 401 1.45 -2.96 4.67
C GLN A 401 1.77 -1.91 3.60
N ALA A 402 3.06 -1.68 3.35
CA ALA A 402 3.58 -0.93 2.21
C ALA A 402 4.79 -1.66 1.61
N THR A 403 4.92 -1.63 0.28
CA THR A 403 6.02 -2.29 -0.44
C THR A 403 6.67 -1.35 -1.44
N ILE A 404 8.00 -1.38 -1.52
CA ILE A 404 8.80 -0.68 -2.52
C ILE A 404 9.86 -1.61 -3.11
N LEU A 405 10.52 -1.17 -4.17
CA LEU A 405 11.65 -1.88 -4.77
C LEU A 405 12.95 -1.14 -4.47
N LEU A 406 13.99 -1.89 -4.09
CA LEU A 406 15.36 -1.39 -4.07
C LEU A 406 16.15 -2.06 -5.19
N THR A 407 16.75 -1.27 -6.07
CA THR A 407 17.69 -1.74 -7.10
C THR A 407 19.12 -1.48 -6.64
N ALA A 408 19.93 -2.53 -6.48
CA ALA A 408 21.33 -2.36 -6.12
C ALA A 408 22.10 -1.62 -7.22
N ASN A 409 22.90 -0.63 -6.82
CA ASN A 409 23.76 0.15 -7.73
C ASN A 409 25.25 0.09 -7.35
N ARG A 410 25.58 -0.58 -6.25
CA ARG A 410 26.95 -0.80 -5.77
C ARG A 410 27.01 -2.01 -4.84
N ALA A 411 28.06 -2.82 -4.94
CA ALA A 411 28.34 -3.90 -4.00
C ALA A 411 28.62 -3.39 -2.57
N GLY A 412 28.30 -4.22 -1.58
CA GLY A 412 28.47 -3.93 -0.15
C GLY A 412 27.17 -4.04 0.65
N ALA A 413 27.27 -3.74 1.94
CA ALA A 413 26.11 -3.68 2.83
C ALA A 413 25.26 -2.42 2.55
N SER A 414 23.93 -2.58 2.53
CA SER A 414 22.98 -1.47 2.48
C SER A 414 22.05 -1.53 3.68
N ASN A 415 21.97 -0.44 4.45
CA ASN A 415 20.94 -0.27 5.46
C ASN A 415 19.74 0.38 4.80
N ILE A 416 18.59 -0.28 4.86
CA ILE A 416 17.31 0.24 4.40
C ILE A 416 16.53 0.63 5.65
N ASN A 417 16.17 1.90 5.77
CA ASN A 417 15.36 2.38 6.87
C ASN A 417 13.95 2.68 6.37
N ALA A 418 12.95 2.35 7.19
CA ALA A 418 11.59 2.81 7.04
C ALA A 418 11.15 3.55 8.29
N THR A 419 10.41 4.64 8.12
CA THR A 419 9.91 5.46 9.22
C THR A 419 8.40 5.62 9.14
N VAL A 420 7.72 5.38 10.27
CA VAL A 420 6.30 5.64 10.50
C VAL A 420 6.17 6.31 11.86
N ASP A 421 5.48 7.44 11.95
CA ASP A 421 5.21 8.15 13.23
C ASP A 421 6.43 8.43 14.09
N ASN A 422 7.55 8.75 13.43
CA ASN A 422 8.88 8.93 14.01
C ASN A 422 9.55 7.64 14.55
N GLN A 423 8.89 6.48 14.53
CA GLN A 423 9.56 5.19 14.70
C GLN A 423 10.31 4.85 13.41
N THR A 424 11.62 4.58 13.53
CA THR A 424 12.43 4.07 12.42
C THR A 424 12.84 2.63 12.69
N VAL A 425 12.78 1.79 11.66
CA VAL A 425 13.31 0.42 11.65
C VAL A 425 14.28 0.24 10.50
N THR A 426 15.25 -0.66 10.66
CA THR A 426 16.33 -0.87 9.70
C THR A 426 16.43 -2.33 9.28
N GLN A 427 16.42 -2.60 7.98
CA GLN A 427 16.77 -3.89 7.39
C GLN A 427 18.17 -3.82 6.76
N LEU A 428 19.02 -4.78 7.10
CA LEU A 428 20.31 -4.96 6.43
C LEU A 428 20.14 -5.79 5.14
N LEU A 429 20.65 -5.29 4.02
CA LEU A 429 20.70 -5.96 2.74
C LEU A 429 22.15 -6.15 2.31
N THR A 430 22.51 -7.36 1.88
CA THR A 430 23.84 -7.66 1.33
C THR A 430 23.81 -7.57 -0.19
N VAL A 431 24.63 -6.70 -0.79
CA VAL A 431 24.83 -6.64 -2.24
C VAL A 431 26.17 -7.28 -2.58
N ASN A 432 26.11 -8.44 -3.24
CA ASN A 432 27.29 -9.15 -3.71
C ASN A 432 27.77 -8.57 -5.05
N PRO A 433 29.09 -8.47 -5.27
CA PRO A 433 29.62 -7.97 -6.53
C PRO A 433 29.27 -8.90 -7.68
N ALA A 434 29.00 -8.31 -8.85
CA ALA A 434 28.66 -9.03 -10.06
C ALA A 434 29.45 -8.48 -11.26
N SER A 435 29.98 -9.39 -12.07
CA SER A 435 30.69 -9.08 -13.31
C SER A 435 29.93 -9.65 -14.51
N TYR A 436 30.26 -9.19 -15.72
CA TYR A 436 29.76 -9.76 -16.96
C TYR A 436 30.94 -9.89 -17.92
N LEU A 437 31.61 -11.04 -17.86
CA LEU A 437 32.81 -11.33 -18.64
C LEU A 437 32.47 -11.95 -19.98
N TYR A 438 33.04 -11.42 -21.05
CA TYR A 438 32.94 -11.98 -22.41
C TYR A 438 34.27 -11.85 -23.14
N LEU A 439 34.45 -12.67 -24.17
CA LEU A 439 35.70 -12.78 -24.90
C LEU A 439 35.47 -12.52 -26.38
N ASN A 440 36.32 -11.70 -26.97
CA ASN A 440 36.40 -11.53 -28.41
C ASN A 440 37.80 -11.92 -28.90
N THR A 441 37.87 -12.73 -29.96
CA THR A 441 39.13 -13.18 -30.53
C THR A 441 39.25 -12.74 -31.98
N THR A 442 40.35 -12.10 -32.33
CA THR A 442 40.68 -11.71 -33.70
C THR A 442 42.02 -12.33 -34.12
N SER A 443 42.25 -12.40 -35.43
CA SER A 443 43.53 -12.85 -36.00
C SER A 443 44.10 -11.78 -36.91
N SER A 444 45.42 -11.61 -36.88
CA SER A 444 46.12 -10.73 -37.82
C SER A 444 46.09 -11.24 -39.26
N LYS A 445 45.73 -12.52 -39.47
CA LYS A 445 45.54 -13.14 -40.78
C LYS A 445 44.29 -14.03 -40.79
N SER A 446 43.43 -13.84 -41.78
CA SER A 446 42.22 -14.66 -41.96
C SER A 446 42.52 -16.05 -42.54
N ASN A 447 43.57 -16.18 -43.35
CA ASN A 447 43.96 -17.42 -44.03
C ASN A 447 45.50 -17.58 -44.05
N PRO A 448 46.16 -17.83 -42.91
CA PRO A 448 47.60 -18.07 -42.87
C PRO A 448 47.98 -19.31 -43.70
N THR A 449 49.16 -19.33 -44.32
CA THR A 449 49.67 -20.54 -44.98
C THR A 449 50.54 -21.38 -44.05
N ALA A 450 50.68 -22.68 -44.31
CA ALA A 450 51.61 -23.53 -43.58
C ALA A 450 53.03 -22.92 -43.60
N GLY A 451 53.70 -22.94 -42.44
CA GLY A 451 55.00 -22.29 -42.20
C GLY A 451 54.92 -20.83 -41.74
N GLU A 452 53.78 -20.14 -41.92
CA GLU A 452 53.64 -18.75 -41.51
C GLU A 452 53.38 -18.57 -40.01
N THR A 453 53.89 -17.46 -39.48
CA THR A 453 53.56 -16.95 -38.16
C THR A 453 52.44 -15.91 -38.25
N PHE A 454 51.47 -15.98 -37.35
CA PHE A 454 50.39 -15.00 -37.22
C PHE A 454 50.02 -14.79 -35.74
N MET A 455 49.26 -13.73 -35.47
CA MET A 455 48.91 -13.32 -34.11
C MET A 455 47.41 -13.48 -33.90
N LEU A 456 47.04 -14.09 -32.78
CA LEU A 456 45.69 -14.11 -32.23
C LEU A 456 45.60 -13.08 -31.11
N THR A 457 44.63 -12.19 -31.18
CA THR A 457 44.35 -11.19 -30.15
C THR A 457 43.09 -11.59 -29.40
N TYR A 458 43.24 -11.91 -28.13
CA TYR A 458 42.15 -12.19 -27.20
C TYR A 458 41.87 -10.93 -26.40
N LYS A 459 40.68 -10.38 -26.57
CA LYS A 459 40.15 -9.24 -25.82
C LYS A 459 39.15 -9.76 -24.80
N LEU A 460 39.53 -9.75 -23.54
CA LEU A 460 38.63 -10.12 -22.44
C LEU A 460 37.99 -8.86 -21.92
N SER A 461 36.67 -8.83 -21.84
CA SER A 461 35.90 -7.62 -21.55
C SER A 461 34.97 -7.84 -20.37
N ASN A 462 34.83 -6.84 -19.49
CA ASN A 462 33.85 -6.84 -18.41
C ASN A 462 32.80 -5.73 -18.61
N ASN A 463 31.56 -6.12 -18.91
CA ASN A 463 30.41 -5.20 -19.02
C ASN A 463 29.55 -5.19 -17.74
N GLY A 464 29.97 -5.90 -16.69
CA GLY A 464 29.22 -5.98 -15.43
C GLY A 464 29.39 -4.72 -14.58
N PRO A 465 28.55 -4.57 -13.54
CA PRO A 465 28.59 -3.39 -12.68
C PRO A 465 29.82 -3.34 -11.76
N ASP A 466 30.44 -4.48 -11.46
CA ASP A 466 31.63 -4.57 -10.61
C ASP A 466 32.83 -5.19 -11.34
N ASN A 467 34.03 -4.96 -10.79
CA ASN A 467 35.25 -5.60 -11.27
C ASN A 467 35.18 -7.12 -11.08
N ALA A 468 35.75 -7.87 -12.02
CA ALA A 468 35.95 -9.30 -11.85
C ALA A 468 37.33 -9.59 -11.25
N THR A 469 37.38 -10.24 -10.09
CA THR A 469 38.65 -10.57 -9.41
C THR A 469 39.11 -11.99 -9.73
N ASN A 470 40.43 -12.19 -9.66
CA ASN A 470 41.09 -13.48 -9.85
C ASN A 470 40.59 -14.24 -11.09
N VAL A 471 40.54 -13.53 -12.21
CA VAL A 471 40.07 -14.07 -13.49
C VAL A 471 41.17 -14.93 -14.09
N THR A 472 40.81 -16.15 -14.47
CA THR A 472 41.70 -17.06 -15.21
C THR A 472 41.06 -17.42 -16.54
N MET A 473 41.78 -17.17 -17.63
CA MET A 473 41.41 -17.59 -18.98
C MET A 473 42.37 -18.67 -19.45
N SER A 474 41.85 -19.80 -19.95
CA SER A 474 42.70 -20.90 -20.41
C SER A 474 42.19 -21.57 -21.67
N PHE A 475 43.12 -22.02 -22.51
CA PHE A 475 42.83 -22.78 -23.73
C PHE A 475 44.04 -23.61 -24.17
N GLN A 476 43.79 -24.66 -24.96
CA GLN A 476 44.82 -25.50 -25.55
C GLN A 476 45.14 -25.06 -26.98
N ILE A 477 46.42 -25.05 -27.33
CA ILE A 477 46.89 -24.81 -28.69
C ILE A 477 46.82 -26.14 -29.47
N PRO A 478 46.00 -26.23 -30.55
CA PRO A 478 45.83 -27.44 -31.35
C PRO A 478 47.14 -27.96 -31.96
N SER A 479 47.22 -29.26 -32.23
CA SER A 479 48.45 -29.92 -32.68
C SER A 479 49.10 -29.30 -33.93
N GLY A 480 48.30 -28.75 -34.84
CA GLY A 480 48.77 -28.09 -36.06
C GLY A 480 49.17 -26.61 -35.94
N LEU A 481 49.13 -26.03 -34.74
CA LEU A 481 49.67 -24.71 -34.44
C LEU A 481 50.78 -24.82 -33.39
N GLU A 482 51.94 -24.22 -33.66
CA GLU A 482 53.06 -24.17 -32.72
C GLU A 482 53.05 -22.87 -31.94
N PHE A 483 53.24 -22.95 -30.62
CA PHE A 483 53.45 -21.78 -29.77
C PHE A 483 54.77 -21.09 -30.14
N VAL A 484 54.73 -19.78 -30.42
CA VAL A 484 55.94 -18.97 -30.64
C VAL A 484 56.18 -18.04 -29.46
N ASN A 485 55.18 -17.22 -29.10
CA ASN A 485 55.28 -16.27 -28.01
C ASN A 485 53.89 -15.84 -27.53
N ALA A 486 53.79 -15.35 -26.29
CA ALA A 486 52.62 -14.61 -25.83
C ALA A 486 53.06 -13.32 -25.12
N SER A 487 52.21 -12.29 -25.19
CA SER A 487 52.32 -11.11 -24.35
C SER A 487 50.93 -10.68 -23.89
N VAL A 488 50.90 -9.98 -22.77
CA VAL A 488 49.67 -9.44 -22.18
C VAL A 488 49.91 -7.99 -21.81
N ASP A 489 48.88 -7.16 -21.88
CA ASP A 489 48.95 -5.79 -21.34
C ASP A 489 48.64 -5.73 -19.84
N ASN A 490 48.03 -6.79 -19.30
CA ASN A 490 47.66 -6.93 -17.90
C ASN A 490 47.72 -8.40 -17.46
N GLY A 491 48.02 -8.62 -16.18
CA GLY A 491 48.11 -9.93 -15.57
C GLY A 491 49.40 -10.67 -15.91
N THR A 492 49.37 -11.98 -15.75
CA THR A 492 50.48 -12.89 -16.04
C THR A 492 50.00 -14.04 -16.88
N TRP A 493 50.87 -14.61 -17.70
CA TRP A 493 50.54 -15.78 -18.51
C TRP A 493 51.58 -16.88 -18.32
N THR A 494 51.16 -18.12 -18.51
CA THR A 494 52.04 -19.30 -18.55
C THR A 494 51.69 -20.18 -19.75
N TYR A 495 52.69 -20.91 -20.25
CA TYR A 495 52.51 -21.95 -21.25
C TYR A 495 53.05 -23.27 -20.71
N ASN A 496 52.22 -24.32 -20.72
CA ASN A 496 52.66 -25.67 -20.39
C ASN A 496 52.89 -26.46 -21.69
N PRO A 497 54.15 -26.78 -22.05
CA PRO A 497 54.45 -27.47 -23.30
C PRO A 497 53.98 -28.94 -23.33
N VAL A 498 53.73 -29.56 -22.17
CA VAL A 498 53.32 -30.97 -22.08
C VAL A 498 51.89 -31.17 -22.58
N ASN A 499 50.97 -30.27 -22.19
CA ASN A 499 49.56 -30.32 -22.56
C ASN A 499 49.14 -29.18 -23.51
N ARG A 500 50.09 -28.36 -23.95
CA ARG A 500 49.92 -27.23 -24.88
C ARG A 500 48.92 -26.17 -24.40
N THR A 501 48.76 -26.02 -23.09
CA THR A 501 47.81 -25.08 -22.49
C THR A 501 48.45 -23.72 -22.26
N ILE A 502 47.76 -22.66 -22.67
CA ILE A 502 48.00 -21.29 -22.24
C ILE A 502 47.04 -20.98 -21.09
N THR A 503 47.58 -20.40 -20.02
CA THR A 503 46.80 -19.87 -18.89
C THR A 503 47.12 -18.40 -18.71
N TRP A 504 46.11 -17.54 -18.72
CA TRP A 504 46.20 -16.10 -18.47
C TRP A 504 45.49 -15.76 -17.17
N ASN A 505 46.25 -15.29 -16.18
CA ASN A 505 45.76 -14.94 -14.85
C ASN A 505 45.74 -13.41 -14.69
N LEU A 506 44.58 -12.87 -14.32
CA LEU A 506 44.34 -11.46 -14.07
C LEU A 506 43.82 -11.29 -12.63
N THR A 507 44.56 -10.58 -11.78
CA THR A 507 44.11 -10.31 -10.40
C THR A 507 42.80 -9.53 -10.38
N ASN A 508 42.61 -8.62 -11.33
CA ASN A 508 41.42 -7.78 -11.44
C ASN A 508 41.18 -7.35 -12.89
N VAL A 509 39.96 -7.58 -13.38
CA VAL A 509 39.45 -7.07 -14.65
C VAL A 509 38.42 -5.98 -14.33
N ALA A 510 38.88 -4.73 -14.39
CA ALA A 510 38.00 -3.57 -14.27
C ALA A 510 36.98 -3.55 -15.41
N VAL A 511 35.93 -2.75 -15.26
CA VAL A 511 34.99 -2.47 -16.37
C VAL A 511 35.78 -1.90 -17.55
N GLY A 512 35.88 -2.67 -18.64
CA GLY A 512 36.84 -2.43 -19.74
C GLY A 512 37.61 -3.70 -20.16
N ASP A 513 38.67 -3.50 -20.96
CA ASP A 513 39.25 -4.57 -21.79
C ASP A 513 40.78 -4.76 -21.63
N PRO A 514 41.27 -5.80 -20.94
CA PRO A 514 42.62 -6.32 -21.11
C PRO A 514 42.78 -7.19 -22.36
N TYR A 515 44.02 -7.33 -22.83
CA TYR A 515 44.37 -8.06 -24.05
C TYR A 515 45.50 -9.09 -23.82
N LEU A 516 45.33 -10.26 -24.43
CA LEU A 516 46.37 -11.25 -24.64
C LEU A 516 46.69 -11.38 -26.14
N TYR A 517 47.97 -11.24 -26.47
CA TYR A 517 48.50 -11.37 -27.83
C TYR A 517 49.28 -12.68 -27.93
N LEU A 518 48.72 -13.65 -28.65
CA LEU A 518 49.33 -14.96 -28.85
C LEU A 518 49.89 -15.05 -30.27
N THR A 519 51.19 -15.28 -30.39
CA THR A 519 51.86 -15.54 -31.66
C THR A 519 52.03 -17.05 -31.85
N VAL A 520 51.50 -17.58 -32.94
CA VAL A 520 51.61 -19.00 -33.32
C VAL A 520 52.16 -19.17 -34.72
N ARG A 521 52.81 -20.31 -34.98
CA ARG A 521 53.25 -20.74 -36.32
C ARG A 521 52.39 -21.89 -36.80
N ALA A 522 51.90 -21.81 -38.04
CA ALA A 522 51.11 -22.87 -38.65
C ALA A 522 52.02 -24.03 -39.10
N LEU A 523 51.79 -25.25 -38.59
CA LEU A 523 52.63 -26.42 -38.92
C LEU A 523 52.10 -27.22 -40.11
N GLY A 524 50.81 -27.13 -40.42
CA GLY A 524 50.18 -27.87 -41.51
C GLY A 524 48.87 -27.24 -41.94
N THR A 525 48.35 -27.71 -43.08
CA THR A 525 47.05 -27.26 -43.60
C THR A 525 45.90 -27.88 -42.83
N GLY A 526 44.81 -27.15 -42.62
CA GLY A 526 43.61 -27.65 -41.95
C GLY A 526 42.83 -26.56 -41.23
N SER A 527 41.70 -26.94 -40.62
CA SER A 527 40.94 -26.07 -39.73
C SER A 527 41.30 -26.40 -38.29
N TYR A 528 41.73 -25.39 -37.53
CA TYR A 528 42.11 -25.51 -36.13
C TYR A 528 41.17 -24.68 -35.26
N THR A 529 40.60 -25.30 -34.23
CA THR A 529 39.66 -24.65 -33.31
C THR A 529 40.26 -24.54 -31.91
N ILE A 530 40.17 -23.36 -31.32
CA ILE A 530 40.60 -23.04 -29.95
C ILE A 530 39.34 -22.73 -29.14
N THR A 531 39.14 -23.48 -28.06
CA THR A 531 37.99 -23.29 -27.16
C THR A 531 38.49 -22.75 -25.82
N PRO A 532 38.24 -21.46 -25.52
CA PRO A 532 38.64 -20.88 -24.26
C PRO A 532 37.66 -21.21 -23.13
N THR A 533 38.18 -21.13 -21.91
CA THR A 533 37.44 -21.19 -20.66
C THR A 533 37.78 -19.96 -19.83
N ILE A 534 36.82 -19.45 -19.08
CA ILE A 534 37.00 -18.32 -18.16
C ILE A 534 36.44 -18.70 -16.80
N THR A 535 37.21 -18.45 -15.75
CA THR A 535 36.76 -18.54 -14.35
C THR A 535 37.07 -17.24 -13.63
N SER A 536 36.26 -16.85 -12.65
CA SER A 536 36.48 -15.69 -11.78
C SER A 536 35.95 -16.00 -10.39
N GLU A 537 36.49 -15.33 -9.37
CA GLU A 537 35.91 -15.36 -8.02
C GLU A 537 34.71 -14.43 -7.88
N THR A 538 34.67 -13.35 -8.65
CA THR A 538 33.45 -12.53 -8.77
C THR A 538 32.42 -13.29 -9.59
N PHE A 539 31.17 -13.31 -9.13
CA PHE A 539 30.10 -13.96 -9.87
C PHE A 539 30.00 -13.38 -11.29
N ASN A 540 30.16 -14.23 -12.30
CA ASN A 540 30.00 -13.84 -13.69
C ASN A 540 28.55 -14.08 -14.11
N GLN A 541 27.81 -13.01 -14.37
CA GLN A 541 26.43 -13.05 -14.85
C GLN A 541 26.33 -13.53 -16.30
N ASN A 542 27.42 -13.48 -17.06
CA ASN A 542 27.40 -13.98 -18.42
C ASN A 542 27.41 -15.52 -18.43
N ASN A 543 26.27 -16.10 -18.80
CA ASN A 543 26.08 -17.54 -18.98
C ASN A 543 26.16 -17.97 -20.45
N ASP A 544 26.46 -17.05 -21.38
CA ASP A 544 26.59 -17.39 -22.78
C ASP A 544 27.82 -18.28 -23.01
N PRO A 545 27.71 -19.34 -23.82
CA PRO A 545 28.86 -20.18 -24.14
C PRO A 545 29.92 -19.33 -24.86
N LEU A 546 31.17 -19.44 -24.41
CA LEU A 546 32.28 -18.80 -25.10
C LEU A 546 32.37 -19.34 -26.54
N THR A 547 32.49 -18.43 -27.50
CA THR A 547 32.56 -18.79 -28.91
C THR A 547 33.92 -19.41 -29.23
N PRO A 548 34.01 -20.66 -29.72
CA PRO A 548 35.28 -21.23 -30.15
C PRO A 548 35.84 -20.44 -31.33
N PHE A 549 37.13 -20.11 -31.27
CA PHE A 549 37.82 -19.45 -32.38
C PHE A 549 38.32 -20.50 -33.36
N SER A 550 37.99 -20.40 -34.65
CA SER A 550 38.47 -21.32 -35.69
C SER A 550 39.28 -20.59 -36.75
N ILE A 551 40.43 -21.16 -37.13
CA ILE A 551 41.32 -20.64 -38.18
C ILE A 551 41.60 -21.73 -39.22
N SER A 552 41.49 -21.35 -40.50
CA SER A 552 41.81 -22.24 -41.63
C SER A 552 43.20 -21.92 -42.18
N VAL A 553 44.13 -22.87 -42.05
CA VAL A 553 45.48 -22.79 -42.61
C VAL A 553 45.51 -23.36 -44.02
N GLN A 554 45.99 -22.57 -44.97
CA GLN A 554 46.10 -22.92 -46.39
C GLN A 554 47.46 -23.54 -46.73
N ALA A 555 47.54 -24.26 -47.84
CA ALA A 555 48.82 -24.74 -48.35
C ALA A 555 49.73 -23.56 -48.71
N GLN A 556 51.03 -23.68 -48.45
CA GLN A 556 52.01 -22.73 -48.95
C GLN A 556 52.02 -22.82 -50.48
N ASN A 557 51.62 -21.74 -51.17
CA ASN A 557 51.70 -21.66 -52.63
C ASN A 557 53.17 -21.58 -53.06
N ASN A 558 53.87 -22.72 -53.07
CA ASN A 558 55.13 -22.86 -53.79
C ASN A 558 54.80 -22.93 -55.28
N SER A 559 54.52 -21.77 -55.88
CA SER A 559 54.43 -21.62 -57.33
C SER A 559 55.83 -21.64 -57.94
N ASN A 560 56.55 -22.76 -57.80
CA ASN A 560 57.64 -23.15 -58.66
C ASN A 560 57.24 -24.49 -59.30
N GLY A 561 56.34 -24.41 -60.27
CA GLY A 561 55.83 -25.56 -61.01
C GLY A 561 56.91 -26.17 -61.89
N ASN A 562 57.66 -27.12 -61.35
CA ASN A 562 58.21 -28.23 -62.13
C ASN A 562 57.45 -29.49 -61.74
N THR A 563 56.35 -29.75 -62.44
CA THR A 563 55.62 -31.02 -62.36
C THR A 563 56.44 -32.12 -63.03
N VAL A 564 57.01 -33.02 -62.23
CA VAL A 564 57.45 -34.35 -62.69
C VAL A 564 56.25 -35.29 -62.65
N ASN A 565 55.77 -35.66 -63.83
CA ASN A 565 54.76 -36.70 -64.01
C ASN A 565 55.34 -38.07 -63.64
N ALA A 566 54.95 -38.61 -62.48
CA ALA A 566 55.04 -40.05 -62.21
C ALA A 566 53.68 -40.67 -62.54
N ALA A 567 53.63 -41.39 -63.67
CA ALA A 567 52.46 -42.15 -64.07
C ALA A 567 52.23 -43.31 -63.09
N SER A 568 51.05 -43.35 -62.47
CA SER A 568 50.51 -44.56 -61.84
C SER A 568 49.07 -44.74 -62.30
N THR A 569 48.84 -45.87 -62.96
CA THR A 569 47.61 -46.26 -63.63
C THR A 569 46.60 -46.82 -62.64
N THR A 570 45.49 -46.13 -62.42
CA THR A 570 44.22 -46.75 -62.03
C THR A 570 43.06 -46.05 -62.74
N LYS A 571 42.47 -46.75 -63.71
CA LYS A 571 41.19 -46.42 -64.34
C LYS A 571 40.08 -46.51 -63.30
N THR A 572 39.35 -45.42 -63.07
CA THR A 572 38.01 -45.46 -62.50
C THR A 572 37.00 -44.91 -63.50
N VAL A 573 35.90 -45.63 -63.65
CA VAL A 573 34.79 -45.37 -64.58
C VAL A 573 33.94 -44.21 -64.03
N PRO A 574 33.49 -43.25 -64.85
CA PRO A 574 32.60 -42.19 -64.39
C PRO A 574 31.19 -42.75 -64.12
N MET A 575 30.69 -42.52 -62.90
CA MET A 575 29.32 -42.88 -62.48
C MET A 575 28.32 -41.82 -62.96
N GLN A 576 27.15 -42.27 -63.45
CA GLN A 576 26.08 -41.40 -63.97
C GLN A 576 25.41 -40.53 -62.90
N LYS A 577 24.95 -39.34 -63.31
CA LYS A 577 24.08 -38.47 -62.51
C LYS A 577 22.70 -39.12 -62.32
N THR A 578 22.34 -39.44 -61.08
CA THR A 578 20.95 -39.69 -60.68
C THR A 578 20.41 -38.47 -59.95
N GLY A 579 19.54 -37.71 -60.60
CA GLY A 579 18.79 -36.61 -60.00
C GLY A 579 17.71 -37.15 -59.07
N MET A 580 17.59 -36.55 -57.87
CA MET A 580 16.50 -36.81 -56.94
C MET A 580 15.42 -35.72 -57.14
N PRO A 581 14.14 -36.08 -57.33
CA PRO A 581 13.07 -35.09 -57.55
C PRO A 581 12.63 -34.46 -56.23
N ILE A 582 13.01 -33.20 -56.02
CA ILE A 582 12.66 -32.37 -54.83
C ILE A 582 11.14 -32.06 -54.74
N ALA A 583 10.35 -32.42 -55.76
CA ALA A 583 8.90 -32.19 -55.76
C ALA A 583 8.10 -33.11 -54.80
N GLY A 584 8.63 -34.26 -54.39
CA GLY A 584 7.93 -35.20 -53.50
C GLY A 584 8.01 -34.86 -52.00
N LEU A 585 8.99 -34.07 -51.56
CA LEU A 585 9.17 -33.74 -50.14
C LEU A 585 8.34 -32.52 -49.68
N MET A 586 7.87 -31.68 -50.61
CA MET A 586 7.03 -30.50 -50.26
C MET A 586 5.54 -30.82 -50.04
N LEU A 587 5.06 -32.00 -50.42
CA LEU A 587 3.66 -32.42 -50.18
C LEU A 587 3.45 -33.16 -48.85
N ALA A 588 4.51 -33.61 -48.18
CA ALA A 588 4.41 -34.28 -46.87
C ALA A 588 4.36 -33.30 -45.67
N ILE A 589 4.83 -32.06 -45.84
CA ILE A 589 4.83 -31.03 -44.77
C ILE A 589 3.51 -30.23 -44.74
N LEU A 590 2.77 -30.17 -45.86
CA LEU A 590 1.47 -29.50 -45.94
C LEU A 590 0.28 -30.34 -45.46
N ALA A 591 0.47 -31.64 -45.18
CA ALA A 591 -0.58 -32.52 -44.64
C ALA A 591 -0.62 -32.59 -43.09
N VAL A 592 0.37 -32.02 -42.40
CA VAL A 592 0.45 -32.04 -40.91
C VAL A 592 -0.03 -30.72 -40.27
N LEU A 593 -0.25 -29.66 -41.06
CA LEU A 593 -0.68 -28.34 -40.57
C LEU A 593 -2.17 -28.01 -40.81
N GLY A 594 -2.96 -28.97 -41.32
CA GLY A 594 -4.37 -28.78 -41.69
C GLY A 594 -5.42 -29.16 -40.65
N GLY A 595 -5.02 -29.63 -39.46
CA GLY A 595 -5.97 -30.10 -38.45
C GLY A 595 -5.55 -29.69 -37.05
N ILE A 596 -6.04 -28.55 -36.59
CA ILE A 596 -6.51 -28.23 -35.22
C ILE A 596 -6.85 -26.72 -35.24
N PHE A 597 -8.03 -26.40 -35.76
CA PHE A 597 -8.77 -25.17 -35.43
C PHE A 597 -10.26 -25.49 -35.56
N THR A 598 -10.92 -25.84 -34.46
CA THR A 598 -12.16 -25.14 -33.99
C THR A 598 -12.71 -25.77 -32.70
N PRO A 599 -13.41 -24.97 -31.86
CA PRO A 599 -13.76 -25.31 -30.47
C PRO A 599 -15.20 -25.80 -30.33
N ARG A 600 -15.55 -26.45 -29.21
CA ARG A 600 -16.95 -26.43 -28.73
C ARG A 600 -17.11 -26.61 -27.22
N LYS A 601 -17.80 -25.61 -26.65
CA LYS A 601 -18.42 -25.50 -25.33
C LYS A 601 -19.27 -26.73 -24.97
N LYS A 602 -19.29 -27.06 -23.68
CA LYS A 602 -20.51 -26.98 -22.85
C LYS A 602 -20.11 -26.52 -21.45
#